data_AF-A0A947ZDI7-F1
#
_entry.id   AF-A0A947ZDI7-F1
#
_cell.length_a   1.000
_cell.length_b   1.000
_cell.length_c   1.000
_cell.angle_alpha   90.00
_cell.angle_beta   90.00
_cell.angle_gamma   90.00
#
_symmetry.space_group_name_H-M   'P 1'
#
loop_
_entity.id
_entity.type
_entity.pdbx_description
1 polymer ?
#
loop_
_entity_poly.entity_id
_entity_poly.type
_entity_poly.pdbx_seq_one_letter_code
_entity_poly.pdbx_strand_id
1 'polypeptide(L)'
;MRTLFIILSILSLCVLSLACDDDTESNNVNNVNNVNNVNNVNNVNNVNNVNNTNNINNLNLVFDDSGCKSNGGLKAMSDYATSGFECVYWEYDGTGALSMVHINAIYNCCPDETLGMTGTATLDGTTLTITGSDNGGMCNCVCPYDLSYDLDGVAPGMYAVDSYPLAGPIVLDLEGAGEGIYCEDFLTDYNHNEGAGERGYDCTDSTDCMSGEGYCLEEGTSNLCVNSCLVDDDCPMPTLESCTSDGTDLGYCDPVTLVDTL
;
A
#
# COMPACT_ATOMS: atom_id res chain seq x y z
N MET A 1 -66.82 -0.97 -29.91
CA MET A 1 -66.53 0.22 -29.06
C MET A 1 -67.85 0.85 -28.67
N ARG A 2 -67.97 1.18 -27.37
CA ARG A 2 -69.07 1.85 -26.66
C ARG A 2 -70.34 1.04 -26.36
N THR A 3 -70.67 1.09 -25.05
CA THR A 3 -72.02 1.10 -24.43
C THR A 3 -72.79 -0.22 -24.44
N LEU A 4 -73.47 -0.71 -23.39
CA LEU A 4 -73.96 -0.21 -22.10
C LEU A 4 -74.79 -1.38 -21.45
N PHE A 5 -75.28 -1.23 -20.20
CA PHE A 5 -76.41 -1.96 -19.57
C PHE A 5 -76.12 -3.35 -18.92
N ILE A 6 -76.58 -3.79 -17.73
CA ILE A 6 -77.65 -3.47 -16.73
C ILE A 6 -77.25 -4.21 -15.42
N ILE A 7 -77.00 -3.59 -14.26
CA ILE A 7 -77.90 -3.30 -13.11
C ILE A 7 -78.84 -4.45 -12.63
N LEU A 8 -78.48 -5.06 -11.49
CA LEU A 8 -79.29 -5.31 -10.28
C LEU A 8 -80.60 -6.13 -10.37
N SER A 9 -80.70 -7.22 -9.57
CA SER A 9 -81.81 -7.59 -8.64
C SER A 9 -81.92 -9.12 -8.45
N ILE A 10 -81.53 -9.68 -7.30
CA ILE A 10 -82.37 -10.04 -6.12
C ILE A 10 -82.91 -11.49 -6.13
N LEU A 11 -82.59 -12.20 -5.03
CA LEU A 11 -83.40 -13.18 -4.26
C LEU A 11 -83.21 -14.70 -4.40
N SER A 12 -82.99 -15.27 -3.20
CA SER A 12 -83.69 -16.43 -2.61
C SER A 12 -83.19 -17.85 -2.87
N LEU A 13 -82.48 -18.41 -1.87
CA LEU A 13 -82.84 -19.61 -1.06
C LEU A 13 -81.60 -19.93 -0.19
N CYS A 14 -81.53 -19.72 1.14
CA CYS A 14 -82.26 -20.42 2.23
C CYS A 14 -82.13 -21.95 2.04
N VAL A 15 -81.50 -22.76 2.89
CA VAL A 15 -81.87 -23.06 4.30
C VAL A 15 -80.92 -24.15 4.88
N LEU A 16 -80.35 -23.90 6.07
CA LEU A 16 -80.06 -24.80 7.24
C LEU A 16 -79.06 -26.00 7.08
N SER A 17 -78.30 -26.47 8.09
CA SER A 17 -78.36 -26.32 9.57
C SER A 17 -77.18 -27.04 10.29
N LEU A 18 -76.85 -26.54 11.50
CA LEU A 18 -76.52 -27.23 12.80
C LEU A 18 -75.18 -28.01 12.89
N ALA A 19 -74.38 -27.98 13.96
CA ALA A 19 -74.59 -27.78 15.41
C ALA A 19 -73.30 -27.19 16.08
N CYS A 20 -73.36 -26.22 17.00
CA CYS A 20 -73.35 -26.31 18.50
C CYS A 20 -72.23 -27.17 19.12
N ASP A 21 -71.36 -26.58 19.98
CA ASP A 21 -71.19 -27.03 21.39
C ASP A 21 -70.39 -26.03 22.29
N ASP A 22 -71.06 -25.63 23.38
CA ASP A 22 -70.73 -25.09 24.72
C ASP A 22 -69.49 -24.23 25.12
N ASP A 23 -69.83 -23.03 25.61
CA ASP A 23 -69.44 -22.28 26.84
C ASP A 23 -68.44 -22.94 27.84
N THR A 24 -67.58 -22.27 28.63
CA THR A 24 -67.72 -21.03 29.43
C THR A 24 -66.34 -20.65 30.03
N GLU A 25 -66.07 -19.35 30.24
CA GLU A 25 -65.67 -18.73 31.52
C GLU A 25 -64.93 -17.39 31.30
N SER A 26 -65.46 -16.37 31.97
CA SER A 26 -64.94 -15.00 32.05
C SER A 26 -63.73 -14.90 32.98
N ASN A 27 -62.74 -14.07 32.64
CA ASN A 27 -62.21 -13.12 33.61
C ASN A 27 -61.53 -11.89 32.98
N ASN A 28 -62.06 -10.75 33.38
CA ASN A 28 -61.55 -9.41 33.18
C ASN A 28 -60.36 -9.16 34.14
N VAL A 29 -59.12 -9.03 33.63
CA VAL A 29 -58.08 -8.20 34.26
C VAL A 29 -57.12 -7.62 33.22
N ASN A 30 -56.96 -6.30 33.30
CA ASN A 30 -56.08 -5.41 32.57
C ASN A 30 -54.57 -5.63 32.86
N ASN A 31 -53.73 -5.57 31.82
CA ASN A 31 -52.34 -5.09 31.81
C ASN A 31 -51.30 -5.75 32.75
N VAL A 32 -50.37 -6.54 32.18
CA VAL A 32 -48.91 -6.33 32.33
C VAL A 32 -48.20 -6.87 31.08
N ASN A 33 -47.65 -5.97 30.27
CA ASN A 33 -46.57 -6.25 29.32
C ASN A 33 -45.31 -6.64 30.11
N ASN A 34 -45.01 -7.94 30.21
CA ASN A 34 -43.68 -8.53 30.42
C ASN A 34 -43.85 -10.04 30.71
N VAL A 35 -43.33 -10.91 29.84
CA VAL A 35 -42.46 -12.06 30.19
C VAL A 35 -42.18 -12.90 28.94
N ASN A 36 -40.88 -13.09 28.71
CA ASN A 36 -40.22 -14.16 27.95
C ASN A 36 -40.11 -14.09 26.43
N ASN A 37 -39.46 -13.00 26.01
CA ASN A 37 -38.32 -13.01 25.09
C ASN A 37 -37.14 -13.94 25.57
N VAL A 38 -37.39 -15.23 25.80
CA VAL A 38 -36.36 -16.24 26.15
C VAL A 38 -36.12 -17.16 24.96
N ASN A 39 -35.98 -16.57 23.77
CA ASN A 39 -35.45 -17.31 22.63
C ASN A 39 -34.54 -16.47 21.70
N ASN A 40 -34.03 -15.34 22.17
CA ASN A 40 -33.10 -14.50 21.40
C ASN A 40 -31.75 -14.24 22.10
N VAL A 41 -31.50 -14.77 23.31
CA VAL A 41 -30.20 -14.57 23.98
C VAL A 41 -29.10 -15.47 23.39
N ASN A 42 -29.46 -16.58 22.73
CA ASN A 42 -28.49 -17.48 22.12
C ASN A 42 -28.06 -17.10 20.68
N ASN A 43 -28.62 -16.02 20.12
CA ASN A 43 -28.15 -15.45 18.85
C ASN A 43 -27.30 -14.18 19.04
N VAL A 44 -27.31 -13.56 20.23
CA VAL A 44 -26.44 -12.42 20.53
C VAL A 44 -24.97 -12.86 20.70
N ASN A 45 -24.72 -14.10 21.11
CA ASN A 45 -23.36 -14.66 21.16
C ASN A 45 -22.78 -15.03 19.78
N ASN A 46 -23.58 -15.01 18.70
CA ASN A 46 -23.05 -15.11 17.34
C ASN A 46 -22.90 -13.74 16.67
N VAL A 47 -23.66 -12.73 17.08
CA VAL A 47 -23.43 -11.33 16.64
C VAL A 47 -22.15 -10.76 17.26
N ASN A 48 -21.73 -11.20 18.45
CA ASN A 48 -20.43 -10.86 19.01
C ASN A 48 -19.24 -11.57 18.33
N ASN A 49 -19.46 -12.54 17.45
CA ASN A 49 -18.41 -13.08 16.57
C ASN A 49 -18.47 -12.49 15.15
N VAL A 50 -19.64 -11.98 14.72
CA VAL A 50 -19.74 -11.20 13.47
C VAL A 50 -19.23 -9.75 13.64
N ASN A 51 -19.18 -9.23 14.86
CA ASN A 51 -18.46 -7.99 15.17
C ASN A 51 -16.92 -8.14 15.17
N ASN A 52 -16.38 -9.34 14.96
CA ASN A 52 -14.95 -9.55 14.66
C ASN A 52 -14.68 -9.68 13.15
N THR A 53 -15.71 -9.66 12.31
CA THR A 53 -15.59 -9.54 10.84
C THR A 53 -15.78 -8.11 10.32
N ASN A 54 -15.95 -7.14 11.23
CA ASN A 54 -15.74 -5.71 10.95
C ASN A 54 -14.34 -5.24 11.38
N ASN A 55 -13.40 -6.18 11.62
CA ASN A 55 -11.98 -5.90 11.50
C ASN A 55 -11.59 -5.77 10.01
N ILE A 56 -12.37 -4.98 9.26
CA ILE A 56 -11.94 -4.48 7.96
C ILE A 56 -11.09 -3.29 8.32
N ASN A 57 -9.77 -3.51 8.25
CA ASN A 57 -8.70 -2.54 8.38
C ASN A 57 -8.83 -1.48 7.28
N ASN A 58 -9.84 -0.61 7.39
CA ASN A 58 -9.99 0.52 6.49
C ASN A 58 -9.11 1.64 7.04
N LEU A 59 -7.80 1.42 6.93
CA LEU A 59 -6.81 2.49 7.03
C LEU A 59 -7.30 3.64 6.15
N ASN A 60 -7.34 4.84 6.70
CA ASN A 60 -7.60 6.00 5.88
C ASN A 60 -6.31 6.28 5.09
N LEU A 61 -6.32 5.97 3.81
CA LEU A 61 -5.18 6.20 2.92
C LEU A 61 -5.37 7.52 2.16
N VAL A 62 -4.39 8.40 2.25
CA VAL A 62 -4.15 9.45 1.28
C VAL A 62 -2.94 9.04 0.44
N PHE A 63 -3.12 9.02 -0.87
CA PHE A 63 -2.06 8.67 -1.82
C PHE A 63 -1.71 9.88 -2.69
N ASP A 64 -0.43 10.06 -2.96
CA ASP A 64 0.09 11.04 -3.91
C ASP A 64 1.31 10.46 -4.65
N ASP A 65 1.66 11.05 -5.79
CA ASP A 65 2.85 10.68 -6.55
C ASP A 65 3.65 11.91 -6.99
N SER A 66 4.97 11.72 -7.18
CA SER A 66 5.86 12.80 -7.60
C SER A 66 5.65 13.31 -9.03
N GLY A 67 4.88 12.57 -9.82
CA GLY A 67 5.03 12.53 -11.27
C GLY A 67 6.35 11.87 -11.69
N CYS A 68 6.45 11.60 -12.99
CA CYS A 68 7.66 11.04 -13.57
C CYS A 68 8.86 11.98 -13.38
N LYS A 69 9.90 11.53 -12.66
CA LYS A 69 11.07 12.35 -12.33
C LYS A 69 11.85 12.81 -13.56
N SER A 70 11.94 11.97 -14.60
CA SER A 70 12.66 12.32 -15.85
C SER A 70 12.00 13.47 -16.64
N ASN A 71 10.76 13.83 -16.31
CA ASN A 71 10.03 14.96 -16.89
C ASN A 71 9.99 16.19 -15.97
N GLY A 72 10.86 16.25 -14.95
CA GLY A 72 10.90 17.36 -13.99
C GLY A 72 9.82 17.24 -12.90
N GLY A 73 9.59 16.02 -12.39
CA GLY A 73 8.65 15.73 -11.31
C GLY A 73 8.80 16.72 -10.15
N LEU A 74 7.80 17.58 -9.96
CA LEU A 74 7.89 18.75 -9.08
C LEU A 74 7.77 18.42 -7.59
N LYS A 75 7.37 17.18 -7.26
CA LYS A 75 7.21 16.70 -5.87
C LYS A 75 8.16 15.53 -5.53
N ALA A 76 9.13 15.25 -6.40
CA ALA A 76 10.11 14.21 -6.12
C ALA A 76 10.87 14.57 -4.84
N MET A 77 11.06 13.60 -3.95
CA MET A 77 12.14 13.69 -2.98
C MET A 77 13.44 13.73 -3.77
N SER A 78 14.01 14.93 -3.84
CA SER A 78 15.32 15.17 -4.43
C SER A 78 16.35 15.00 -3.34
N ASP A 79 16.87 13.79 -3.17
CA ASP A 79 18.10 13.61 -2.40
C ASP A 79 19.12 12.89 -3.28
N TYR A 80 20.33 13.46 -3.32
CA TYR A 80 21.48 12.79 -3.93
C TYR A 80 21.78 11.48 -3.19
N ALA A 81 21.41 11.39 -1.91
CA ALA A 81 21.62 10.20 -1.08
C ALA A 81 20.87 8.95 -1.58
N THR A 82 19.73 9.10 -2.27
CA THR A 82 18.92 7.96 -2.76
C THR A 82 19.04 7.73 -4.27
N SER A 83 19.94 8.46 -4.95
CA SER A 83 20.21 8.22 -6.38
C SER A 83 20.79 6.82 -6.57
N GLY A 84 20.25 6.04 -7.52
CA GLY A 84 20.63 4.65 -7.74
C GLY A 84 20.08 3.64 -6.70
N PHE A 85 19.19 4.05 -5.80
CA PHE A 85 18.52 3.19 -4.82
C PHE A 85 17.00 3.23 -4.96
N GLU A 86 16.34 2.09 -4.71
CA GLU A 86 14.90 2.05 -4.42
C GLU A 86 14.72 2.02 -2.91
N CYS A 87 13.94 2.94 -2.36
CA CYS A 87 13.82 3.04 -0.90
C CYS A 87 12.37 3.10 -0.43
N VAL A 88 12.14 2.73 0.81
CA VAL A 88 10.95 3.10 1.58
C VAL A 88 11.40 3.89 2.79
N TYR A 89 11.02 5.17 2.81
CA TYR A 89 11.11 6.03 3.97
C TYR A 89 9.79 6.00 4.74
N TRP A 90 9.84 6.09 6.06
CA TRP A 90 8.64 6.21 6.89
C TRP A 90 8.83 7.11 8.10
N GLU A 91 7.72 7.71 8.53
CA GLU A 91 7.56 8.45 9.79
C GLU A 91 6.27 7.99 10.48
N TYR A 92 6.35 7.72 11.78
CA TYR A 92 5.22 7.34 12.61
C TYR A 92 5.12 8.25 13.83
N ASP A 93 3.91 8.73 14.13
CA ASP A 93 3.66 9.67 15.23
C ASP A 93 3.55 9.00 16.62
N GLY A 94 3.59 7.67 16.67
CA GLY A 94 3.43 6.88 17.89
C GLY A 94 1.98 6.72 18.36
N THR A 95 1.01 7.27 17.63
CA THR A 95 -0.41 7.29 18.04
C THR A 95 -1.39 6.82 16.97
N GLY A 96 -0.98 6.72 15.71
CA GLY A 96 -1.84 6.20 14.65
C GLY A 96 -1.52 6.66 13.24
N ALA A 97 -0.72 7.70 13.07
CA ALA A 97 -0.42 8.29 11.77
C ALA A 97 0.94 7.80 11.27
N LEU A 98 0.92 7.10 10.13
CA LEU A 98 2.10 6.58 9.43
C LEU A 98 2.18 7.25 8.05
N SER A 99 3.22 8.03 7.82
CA SER A 99 3.57 8.54 6.49
C SER A 99 4.68 7.66 5.92
N MET A 100 4.52 7.24 4.67
CA MET A 100 5.55 6.49 3.95
C MET A 100 5.77 7.07 2.58
N VAL A 101 7.00 6.97 2.10
CA VAL A 101 7.34 7.30 0.72
C VAL A 101 8.18 6.17 0.13
N HIS A 102 7.65 5.56 -0.93
CA HIS A 102 8.39 4.63 -1.77
C HIS A 102 9.12 5.42 -2.85
N ILE A 103 10.43 5.56 -2.69
CA ILE A 103 11.32 6.38 -3.49
C ILE A 103 11.84 5.59 -4.68
N ASN A 104 11.86 6.24 -5.85
CA ASN A 104 12.36 5.69 -7.12
C ASN A 104 11.64 4.40 -7.58
N ALA A 105 10.36 4.24 -7.24
CA ALA A 105 9.54 3.14 -7.72
C ALA A 105 9.34 3.23 -9.24
N ILE A 106 9.60 2.14 -9.95
CA ILE A 106 9.71 2.13 -11.42
C ILE A 106 8.38 1.79 -12.10
N TYR A 107 7.88 2.72 -12.93
CA TYR A 107 6.62 2.58 -13.68
C TYR A 107 6.73 3.11 -15.12
N ASN A 108 5.67 2.93 -15.93
CA ASN A 108 5.58 3.53 -17.25
C ASN A 108 5.47 5.07 -17.16
N CYS A 109 6.20 5.82 -17.99
CA CYS A 109 6.18 7.29 -17.89
C CYS A 109 4.87 7.96 -18.33
N CYS A 110 3.95 7.21 -18.95
CA CYS A 110 2.59 7.69 -19.19
C CYS A 110 1.57 6.77 -18.53
N PRO A 111 1.30 6.99 -17.23
CA PRO A 111 0.17 6.37 -16.56
C PRO A 111 -1.13 6.62 -17.34
N ASP A 112 -2.12 5.76 -17.15
CA ASP A 112 -3.42 5.88 -17.82
C ASP A 112 -3.97 7.32 -17.71
N GLU A 113 -4.40 7.91 -18.83
CA GLU A 113 -4.83 9.32 -18.85
C GLU A 113 -6.10 9.58 -18.03
N THR A 114 -6.87 8.54 -17.69
CA THR A 114 -8.11 8.64 -16.92
C THR A 114 -7.87 8.36 -15.43
N LEU A 115 -7.07 7.35 -15.11
CA LEU A 115 -6.81 6.90 -13.74
C LEU A 115 -5.55 7.51 -13.12
N GLY A 116 -4.58 7.92 -13.93
CA GLY A 116 -3.28 8.42 -13.48
C GLY A 116 -2.45 7.33 -12.79
N MET A 117 -1.54 7.74 -11.90
CA MET A 117 -0.96 6.84 -10.92
C MET A 117 -1.98 6.56 -9.82
N THR A 118 -2.01 5.32 -9.34
CA THR A 118 -2.81 4.95 -8.17
C THR A 118 -1.97 4.19 -7.16
N GLY A 119 -2.34 4.30 -5.89
CA GLY A 119 -1.76 3.51 -4.82
C GLY A 119 -2.84 2.90 -3.94
N THR A 120 -2.54 1.75 -3.37
CA THR A 120 -3.41 1.09 -2.38
C THR A 120 -2.60 0.68 -1.17
N ALA A 121 -3.29 0.56 -0.04
CA ALA A 121 -2.74 0.02 1.18
C ALA A 121 -3.77 -0.93 1.79
N THR A 122 -3.32 -2.10 2.21
CA THR A 122 -4.14 -3.09 2.90
C THR A 122 -3.39 -3.61 4.10
N LEU A 123 -4.05 -3.67 5.24
CA LEU A 123 -3.48 -4.29 6.44
C LEU A 123 -4.18 -5.62 6.69
N ASP A 124 -3.41 -6.70 6.83
CA ASP A 124 -3.87 -8.01 7.30
C ASP A 124 -3.03 -8.43 8.52
N GLY A 125 -3.63 -8.31 9.70
CA GLY A 125 -2.92 -8.50 10.97
C GLY A 125 -1.78 -7.48 11.11
N THR A 126 -0.54 -7.98 11.02
CA THR A 126 0.70 -7.18 11.09
C THR A 126 1.37 -7.01 9.72
N THR A 127 0.72 -7.43 8.64
CA THR A 127 1.26 -7.28 7.28
C THR A 127 0.59 -6.10 6.59
N LEU A 128 1.34 -5.04 6.34
CA LEU A 128 0.90 -3.87 5.59
C LEU A 128 1.39 -4.00 4.15
N THR A 129 0.48 -4.30 3.23
CA THR A 129 0.80 -4.32 1.81
C THR A 129 0.51 -2.97 1.20
N ILE A 130 1.50 -2.34 0.57
CA ILE A 130 1.34 -1.15 -0.26
C ILE A 130 1.65 -1.49 -1.72
N THR A 131 0.89 -0.91 -2.64
CA THR A 131 1.10 -1.11 -4.07
C THR A 131 1.01 0.20 -4.81
N GLY A 132 1.80 0.40 -5.85
CA GLY A 132 1.58 1.42 -6.87
C GLY A 132 1.13 0.80 -8.20
N SER A 133 0.48 1.60 -9.05
CA SER A 133 0.13 1.21 -10.41
C SER A 133 0.09 2.41 -11.33
N ASP A 134 0.61 2.24 -12.55
CA ASP A 134 0.42 3.17 -13.67
C ASP A 134 -0.89 2.93 -14.44
N ASN A 135 -1.69 1.95 -13.99
CA ASN A 135 -2.97 1.57 -14.57
C ASN A 135 -2.92 1.17 -16.05
N GLY A 136 -1.78 0.64 -16.52
CA GLY A 136 -1.64 0.12 -17.88
C GLY A 136 -1.15 1.16 -18.88
N GLY A 137 -0.31 2.09 -18.43
CA GLY A 137 0.43 3.01 -19.29
C GLY A 137 1.18 2.28 -20.41
N MET A 138 1.16 2.84 -21.62
CA MET A 138 1.66 2.14 -22.83
C MET A 138 2.79 2.87 -23.56
N CYS A 139 3.46 3.84 -22.91
CA CYS A 139 4.61 4.48 -23.53
C CYS A 139 5.82 3.54 -23.55
N ASN A 140 6.64 3.64 -24.58
CA ASN A 140 7.89 2.87 -24.64
C ASN A 140 8.99 3.61 -23.86
N CYS A 141 8.80 3.74 -22.55
CA CYS A 141 9.74 4.35 -21.64
C CYS A 141 9.48 3.86 -20.20
N VAL A 142 10.49 4.02 -19.36
CA VAL A 142 10.47 3.68 -17.93
C VAL A 142 10.81 4.94 -17.17
N CYS A 143 10.13 5.18 -16.05
CA CYS A 143 10.38 6.36 -15.23
C CYS A 143 10.31 6.05 -13.73
N PRO A 144 11.23 6.61 -12.92
CA PRO A 144 11.10 6.58 -11.48
C PRO A 144 10.05 7.58 -10.99
N TYR A 145 9.30 7.15 -9.98
CA TYR A 145 8.31 7.92 -9.24
C TYR A 145 8.61 7.79 -7.74
N ASP A 146 8.28 8.83 -6.97
CA ASP A 146 8.08 8.68 -5.54
C ASP A 146 6.59 8.56 -5.26
N LEU A 147 6.21 7.54 -4.51
CA LEU A 147 4.84 7.24 -4.13
C LEU A 147 4.65 7.51 -2.64
N SER A 148 3.80 8.48 -2.31
CA SER A 148 3.49 8.84 -0.93
C SER A 148 2.22 8.13 -0.45
N TYR A 149 2.28 7.57 0.76
CA TYR A 149 1.18 6.90 1.43
C TYR A 149 1.05 7.47 2.84
N ASP A 150 0.01 8.26 3.09
CA ASP A 150 -0.34 8.69 4.44
C ASP A 150 -1.50 7.84 4.97
N LEU A 151 -1.26 7.15 6.07
CA LEU A 151 -2.17 6.18 6.67
C LEU A 151 -2.57 6.63 8.07
N ASP A 152 -3.86 6.74 8.33
CA ASP A 152 -4.38 6.90 9.70
C ASP A 152 -4.93 5.59 10.26
N GLY A 153 -4.71 5.39 11.56
CA GLY A 153 -5.26 4.27 12.32
C GLY A 153 -4.33 3.05 12.40
N VAL A 154 -3.04 3.22 12.09
CA VAL A 154 -2.03 2.17 12.28
C VAL A 154 -1.74 2.05 13.77
N ALA A 155 -2.15 0.95 14.41
CA ALA A 155 -1.87 0.74 15.83
C ALA A 155 -0.36 0.59 16.08
N PRO A 156 0.15 0.93 17.28
CA PRO A 156 1.55 0.66 17.60
C PRO A 156 1.87 -0.84 17.54
N GLY A 157 3.03 -1.19 16.98
CA GLY A 157 3.51 -2.57 16.90
C GLY A 157 4.54 -2.81 15.80
N MET A 158 4.89 -4.07 15.60
CA MET A 158 5.79 -4.51 14.53
C MET A 158 4.99 -4.83 13.28
N TYR A 159 5.42 -4.29 12.13
CA TYR A 159 4.77 -4.52 10.84
C TYR A 159 5.73 -5.04 9.79
N ALA A 160 5.26 -5.98 8.99
CA ALA A 160 5.91 -6.39 7.75
C ALA A 160 5.29 -5.59 6.59
N VAL A 161 6.08 -4.78 5.90
CA VAL A 161 5.62 -3.95 4.79
C VAL A 161 6.00 -4.59 3.47
N ASP A 162 5.01 -5.17 2.80
CA ASP A 162 5.16 -5.65 1.43
C ASP A 162 4.97 -4.47 0.48
N SER A 163 6.06 -3.97 -0.12
CA SER A 163 6.03 -2.92 -1.12
C SER A 163 6.40 -3.48 -2.49
N TYR A 164 5.56 -3.26 -3.50
CA TYR A 164 5.90 -3.63 -4.89
C TYR A 164 6.37 -2.39 -5.66
N PRO A 165 7.51 -2.43 -6.37
CA PRO A 165 8.25 -3.63 -6.80
C PRO A 165 9.42 -4.14 -5.91
N LEU A 166 9.63 -3.60 -4.70
CA LEU A 166 10.71 -4.03 -3.79
C LEU A 166 10.67 -5.51 -3.41
N ALA A 167 11.84 -6.10 -3.16
CA ALA A 167 11.96 -7.52 -2.86
C ALA A 167 11.66 -7.83 -1.37
N GLY A 168 10.41 -8.19 -1.09
CA GLY A 168 10.01 -8.78 0.19
C GLY A 168 9.60 -7.77 1.28
N PRO A 169 9.25 -8.26 2.47
CA PRO A 169 8.70 -7.41 3.51
C PRO A 169 9.77 -6.64 4.27
N ILE A 170 9.60 -5.32 4.36
CA ILE A 170 10.40 -4.44 5.22
C ILE A 170 9.83 -4.50 6.64
N VAL A 171 10.68 -4.74 7.65
CA VAL A 171 10.21 -4.78 9.04
C VAL A 171 10.24 -3.38 9.65
N LEU A 172 9.07 -2.85 10.01
CA LEU A 172 8.91 -1.56 10.68
C LEU A 172 8.60 -1.78 12.16
N ASP A 173 9.39 -1.15 13.03
CA ASP A 173 9.07 -1.02 14.45
C ASP A 173 8.30 0.29 14.68
N LEU A 174 7.00 0.15 14.92
CA LEU A 174 6.08 1.26 15.20
C LEU A 174 5.59 1.20 16.66
N GLU A 175 6.34 0.61 17.60
CA GLU A 175 5.94 0.59 19.02
C GLU A 175 5.83 2.00 19.64
N GLY A 176 6.50 2.99 19.05
CA GLY A 176 6.43 4.40 19.43
C GLY A 176 6.75 5.31 18.24
N ALA A 177 6.74 6.62 18.48
CA ALA A 177 7.07 7.59 17.45
C ALA A 177 8.51 7.39 16.95
N GLY A 178 8.70 7.48 15.64
CA GLY A 178 10.00 7.23 15.02
C GLY A 178 9.96 7.40 13.50
N GLU A 179 11.13 7.33 12.90
CA GLU A 179 11.32 7.40 11.46
C GLU A 179 12.36 6.36 11.05
N GLY A 180 12.39 6.01 9.77
CA GLY A 180 13.38 5.09 9.24
C GLY A 180 13.39 5.05 7.73
N ILE A 181 14.41 4.40 7.19
CA ILE A 181 14.58 4.18 5.77
C ILE A 181 15.12 2.78 5.54
N TYR A 182 14.60 2.13 4.51
CA TYR A 182 15.13 0.90 3.94
C TYR A 182 15.40 1.15 2.47
N CYS A 183 16.55 0.74 1.96
CA CYS A 183 16.86 0.86 0.54
C CYS A 183 17.45 -0.44 -0.01
N GLU A 184 17.11 -0.73 -1.25
CA GLU A 184 17.75 -1.75 -2.08
C GLU A 184 18.55 -1.05 -3.19
N ASP A 185 19.73 -1.60 -3.46
CA ASP A 185 20.63 -1.09 -4.48
C ASP A 185 20.23 -1.59 -5.87
N PHE A 186 19.97 -0.67 -6.79
CA PHE A 186 19.61 -0.98 -8.18
C PHE A 186 20.81 -1.26 -9.10
N LEU A 187 22.07 -1.16 -8.64
CA LEU A 187 23.27 -1.47 -9.42
C LEU A 187 23.21 -2.86 -10.07
N THR A 188 22.45 -3.78 -9.50
CA THR A 188 22.32 -5.16 -10.01
C THR A 188 21.12 -5.40 -10.92
N ASP A 189 20.15 -4.47 -11.02
CA ASP A 189 19.00 -4.62 -11.91
C ASP A 189 19.18 -3.76 -13.17
N TYR A 190 19.59 -4.43 -14.24
CA TYR A 190 20.04 -3.93 -15.56
C TYR A 190 19.06 -2.99 -16.31
N ASN A 191 17.92 -2.61 -15.73
CA ASN A 191 16.86 -1.84 -16.42
C ASN A 191 16.69 -0.40 -15.94
N HIS A 192 17.60 0.12 -15.10
CA HIS A 192 17.50 1.50 -14.62
C HIS A 192 18.00 2.50 -15.68
N ASN A 193 17.08 3.19 -16.37
CA ASN A 193 17.40 4.30 -17.28
C ASN A 193 17.62 5.58 -16.47
N GLU A 194 18.67 5.61 -15.66
CA GLU A 194 19.17 6.87 -15.10
C GLU A 194 19.83 7.71 -16.22
N GLY A 195 19.96 9.02 -16.00
CA GLY A 195 20.64 9.92 -16.92
C GLY A 195 22.08 9.50 -17.15
N ALA A 196 22.63 9.80 -18.33
CA ALA A 196 24.02 9.46 -18.64
C ALA A 196 24.96 10.02 -17.55
N GLY A 197 25.71 9.13 -16.91
CA GLY A 197 26.65 9.46 -15.85
C GLY A 197 26.12 9.39 -14.43
N GLU A 198 24.89 8.96 -14.19
CA GLU A 198 24.40 8.72 -12.82
C GLU A 198 24.77 7.29 -12.35
N ARG A 199 24.42 6.94 -11.12
CA ARG A 199 24.85 5.67 -10.48
C ARG A 199 24.18 4.50 -11.22
N GLY A 200 24.92 3.44 -11.51
CA GLY A 200 24.45 2.30 -12.30
C GLY A 200 24.38 2.55 -13.81
N TYR A 201 24.78 3.72 -14.30
CA TYR A 201 24.87 3.97 -15.74
C TYR A 201 26.13 3.36 -16.35
N ASP A 202 26.04 2.89 -17.60
CA ASP A 202 27.19 2.37 -18.36
C ASP A 202 28.25 3.46 -18.59
N CYS A 203 29.50 3.19 -18.23
CA CYS A 203 30.61 4.15 -18.37
C CYS A 203 31.76 3.60 -19.20
N THR A 204 32.47 4.49 -19.90
CA THR A 204 33.74 4.13 -20.56
C THR A 204 34.92 4.43 -19.63
N ASP A 205 34.84 5.54 -18.89
CA ASP A 205 35.79 5.92 -17.85
C ASP A 205 35.13 6.76 -16.76
N SER A 206 35.84 7.01 -15.65
CA SER A 206 35.30 7.71 -14.49
C SER A 206 34.88 9.16 -14.77
N THR A 207 35.30 9.77 -15.89
CA THR A 207 34.84 11.12 -16.24
C THR A 207 33.39 11.15 -16.73
N ASP A 208 32.86 10.00 -17.14
CA ASP A 208 31.45 9.83 -17.47
C ASP A 208 30.57 9.88 -16.21
N CYS A 209 31.12 9.62 -15.02
CA CYS A 209 30.37 9.34 -13.80
C CYS A 209 30.24 10.56 -12.87
N MET A 210 29.02 10.84 -12.41
CA MET A 210 28.60 11.93 -11.53
C MET A 210 29.25 13.27 -11.85
N SER A 211 29.20 13.67 -13.13
CA SER A 211 29.85 14.89 -13.62
C SER A 211 31.38 14.93 -13.38
N GLY A 212 32.03 13.77 -13.32
CA GLY A 212 33.46 13.58 -13.11
C GLY A 212 33.88 13.30 -11.66
N GLU A 213 32.94 13.25 -10.73
CA GLU A 213 33.19 12.93 -9.31
C GLU A 213 32.97 11.44 -8.99
N GLY A 214 32.46 10.67 -9.94
CA GLY A 214 32.20 9.24 -9.79
C GLY A 214 33.39 8.35 -10.14
N TYR A 215 33.17 7.05 -10.00
CA TYR A 215 34.10 6.00 -10.38
C TYR A 215 33.44 5.05 -11.39
N CYS A 216 34.17 4.67 -12.43
CA CYS A 216 33.70 3.71 -13.42
C CYS A 216 34.19 2.31 -13.02
N LEU A 217 33.32 1.55 -12.35
CA LEU A 217 33.62 0.21 -11.84
C LEU A 217 33.54 -0.83 -12.95
N GLU A 218 34.60 -1.62 -13.13
CA GLU A 218 34.64 -2.72 -14.09
C GLU A 218 34.04 -3.99 -13.48
N GLU A 219 32.76 -4.28 -13.73
CA GLU A 219 32.05 -5.47 -13.24
C GLU A 219 31.74 -6.47 -14.38
N GLY A 220 32.61 -7.47 -14.52
CA GLY A 220 32.39 -8.59 -15.43
C GLY A 220 32.40 -8.17 -16.91
N THR A 221 31.22 -7.95 -17.50
CA THR A 221 31.07 -7.57 -18.93
C THR A 221 30.58 -6.14 -19.15
N SER A 222 30.24 -5.41 -18.09
CA SER A 222 29.75 -4.04 -18.13
C SER A 222 30.54 -3.18 -17.14
N ASN A 223 30.65 -1.90 -17.45
CA ASN A 223 31.30 -0.92 -16.59
C ASN A 223 30.21 0.01 -16.06
N LEU A 224 30.11 0.16 -14.74
CA LEU A 224 29.02 0.88 -14.11
C LEU A 224 29.55 2.07 -13.32
N CYS A 225 28.85 3.18 -13.42
CA CYS A 225 29.09 4.36 -12.63
C CYS A 225 28.71 4.13 -11.17
N VAL A 226 29.64 4.37 -10.24
CA VAL A 226 29.43 4.30 -8.79
C VAL A 226 30.02 5.52 -8.10
N ASN A 227 29.61 5.81 -6.86
CA ASN A 227 30.18 6.92 -6.09
C ASN A 227 31.63 6.61 -5.71
N SER A 228 32.49 7.63 -5.78
CA SER A 228 33.85 7.53 -5.23
C SER A 228 33.84 7.80 -3.73
N CYS A 229 34.80 7.23 -2.99
CA CYS A 229 34.90 7.41 -1.54
C CYS A 229 36.35 7.28 -1.05
N LEU A 230 36.63 7.79 0.16
CA LEU A 230 37.87 7.55 0.91
C LEU A 230 37.62 6.78 2.20
N VAL A 231 36.42 6.95 2.78
CA VAL A 231 35.92 6.24 3.96
C VAL A 231 34.43 5.91 3.77
N ASP A 232 33.89 5.00 4.58
CA ASP A 232 32.47 4.59 4.51
C ASP A 232 31.50 5.78 4.64
N ASP A 233 31.84 6.79 5.45
CA ASP A 233 31.05 8.01 5.65
C ASP A 233 30.98 8.90 4.39
N ASP A 234 31.83 8.67 3.38
CA ASP A 234 31.75 9.39 2.11
C ASP A 234 30.70 8.80 1.17
N CYS A 235 30.20 7.60 1.47
CA CYS A 235 29.18 6.96 0.65
C CYS A 235 27.80 7.59 0.86
N PRO A 236 26.96 7.65 -0.19
CA PRO A 236 25.59 8.15 -0.09
C PRO A 236 24.78 7.49 1.04
N MET A 237 24.97 6.18 1.23
CA MET A 237 24.28 5.40 2.24
C MET A 237 25.29 4.59 3.09
N PRO A 238 26.00 5.21 4.06
CA PRO A 238 27.06 4.53 4.84
C PRO A 238 26.59 3.32 5.66
N THR A 239 25.28 3.15 5.85
CA THR A 239 24.70 1.96 6.51
C THR A 239 24.40 0.82 5.55
N LEU A 240 24.37 1.09 4.24
CA LEU A 240 24.03 0.14 3.16
C LEU A 240 25.14 -0.01 2.13
N GLU A 241 26.18 0.81 2.21
CA GLU A 241 27.38 0.78 1.38
C GLU A 241 28.63 0.74 2.26
N SER A 242 29.71 0.23 1.69
CA SER A 242 31.05 0.32 2.26
C SER A 242 32.02 0.88 1.24
N CYS A 243 33.02 1.62 1.70
CA CYS A 243 34.05 2.15 0.84
C CYS A 243 35.08 1.06 0.52
N THR A 244 34.99 0.52 -0.70
CA THR A 244 35.85 -0.55 -1.19
C THR A 244 36.93 0.01 -2.11
N SER A 245 38.17 -0.51 -2.02
CA SER A 245 39.24 -0.12 -2.94
C SER A 245 39.37 -1.09 -4.12
N ASP A 246 39.59 -0.55 -5.31
CA ASP A 246 39.85 -1.31 -6.54
C ASP A 246 41.26 -1.94 -6.61
N GLY A 247 42.07 -1.77 -5.56
CA GLY A 247 43.46 -2.24 -5.51
C GLY A 247 44.50 -1.27 -6.08
N THR A 248 44.07 -0.09 -6.55
CA THR A 248 44.93 1.03 -6.98
C THR A 248 44.88 2.23 -6.03
N ASP A 249 44.36 2.03 -4.81
CA ASP A 249 44.07 3.04 -3.79
C ASP A 249 42.95 4.04 -4.19
N LEU A 250 42.18 3.75 -5.23
CA LEU A 250 40.92 4.43 -5.51
C LEU A 250 39.78 3.71 -4.78
N GLY A 251 38.98 4.48 -4.03
CA GLY A 251 37.83 3.97 -3.29
C GLY A 251 36.52 4.24 -4.04
N TYR A 252 35.61 3.28 -3.98
CA TYR A 252 34.27 3.37 -4.51
C TYR A 252 33.25 2.78 -3.53
N CYS A 253 32.02 3.29 -3.57
CA CYS A 253 30.93 2.81 -2.72
C CYS A 253 30.36 1.53 -3.31
N ASP A 254 30.55 0.44 -2.57
CA ASP A 254 30.09 -0.89 -2.89
C ASP A 254 28.94 -1.26 -1.95
N PRO A 255 27.75 -1.65 -2.44
CA PRO A 255 26.67 -2.10 -1.59
C PRO A 255 27.12 -3.23 -0.66
N VAL A 256 26.85 -3.07 0.63
CA VAL A 256 27.10 -4.15 1.57
C VAL A 256 26.02 -5.20 1.30
N THR A 257 26.42 -6.37 0.81
CA THR A 257 25.50 -7.51 0.81
C THR A 257 25.05 -7.74 2.26
N LEU A 258 23.80 -7.40 2.56
CA LEU A 258 23.16 -7.76 3.82
C LEU A 258 23.04 -9.28 3.79
N VAL A 259 24.10 -9.97 4.24
CA VAL A 259 24.06 -11.41 4.45
C VAL A 259 23.02 -11.63 5.54
N ASP A 260 21.82 -12.08 5.16
CA ASP A 260 20.69 -12.45 6.00
C ASP A 260 21.11 -12.77 7.44
N THR A 261 21.10 -11.77 8.32
CA THR A 261 21.04 -12.02 9.76
C THR A 261 19.57 -12.03 10.15
N LEU A 262 18.90 -13.13 9.79
CA LEU A 262 17.66 -13.58 10.41
C LEU A 262 17.99 -14.38 11.69
#